data_AF-A0A6N7FXH8-F1
#
_entry.id   AF-A0A6N7FXH8-F1
#
_cell.length_a   1.000
_cell.length_b   1.000
_cell.length_c   1.000
_cell.angle_alpha   90.00
_cell.angle_beta   90.00
_cell.angle_gamma   90.00
#
_symmetry.space_group_name_H-M   'P 1'
#
loop_
_entity.id
_entity.type
_entity.pdbx_description
1 polymer ?
#
loop_
_entity_poly.entity_id
_entity_poly.type
_entity_poly.pdbx_seq_one_letter_code
_entity_poly.pdbx_strand_id
1 'polypeptide(L)'
;DLRRRGMRAPVVAVGDGALGFWGALRETFPETRAQRCWVHKVANVLSALPKSAQPGARRALAEIRDAEDRAHAVQAAHAFARDYGAKWPKAVAKIVDDLDPLLTFYDLPAEHWLHLKTTNPIESTFATVRLRTRVTKGPGSRAAGLAMAYKLIESAEDRWRAVNGPHLAALVPAGARFEKGVIVERQQQDQEAAA
;
A
#
# COMPACT_ATOMS: atom_id res chain seq x y z
N ASP A 1 0.70 17.23 -13.20
CA ASP A 1 -0.67 17.42 -13.73
C ASP A 1 -1.72 17.43 -12.61
N LEU A 2 -1.83 16.37 -11.82
CA LEU A 2 -2.81 16.27 -10.72
C LEU A 2 -2.82 17.47 -9.76
N ARG A 3 -1.63 17.94 -9.33
CA ARG A 3 -1.50 19.16 -8.52
C ARG A 3 -2.08 20.40 -9.21
N ARG A 4 -1.84 20.57 -10.52
CA ARG A 4 -2.40 21.68 -11.31
C ARG A 4 -3.93 21.60 -11.40
N ARG A 5 -4.48 20.38 -11.35
CA ARG A 5 -5.92 20.12 -11.35
C ARG A 5 -6.56 20.22 -9.95
N GLY A 6 -5.82 20.70 -8.95
CA GLY A 6 -6.35 20.94 -7.59
C GLY A 6 -6.25 19.75 -6.63
N MET A 7 -5.55 18.67 -6.99
CA MET A 7 -5.34 17.56 -6.06
C MET A 7 -4.45 18.02 -4.89
N ARG A 8 -4.97 17.88 -3.66
CA ARG A 8 -4.22 18.05 -2.42
C ARG A 8 -3.23 16.89 -2.25
N ALA A 9 -2.14 17.13 -1.50
CA ALA A 9 -1.17 16.09 -1.19
C ALA A 9 -1.87 14.86 -0.55
N PRO A 10 -1.66 13.65 -1.09
CA PRO A 10 -2.07 12.44 -0.40
C PRO A 10 -1.39 12.32 0.96
N VAL A 11 -2.07 11.75 1.95
CA VAL A 11 -1.44 11.44 3.24
C VAL A 11 -0.49 10.24 3.11
N VAL A 12 -0.86 9.27 2.26
CA VAL A 12 -0.05 8.10 1.94
C VAL A 12 -0.13 7.82 0.45
N ALA A 13 0.99 7.42 -0.14
CA ALA A 13 1.07 6.85 -1.48
C ALA A 13 1.59 5.41 -1.37
N VAL A 14 0.86 4.46 -1.96
CA VAL A 14 1.27 3.05 -2.01
C VAL A 14 1.81 2.73 -3.40
N GLY A 15 3.04 2.25 -3.47
CA GLY A 15 3.72 1.99 -4.74
C GLY A 15 4.65 0.79 -4.70
N ASP A 16 5.04 0.33 -5.88
CA ASP A 16 6.06 -0.68 -6.05
C ASP A 16 7.47 -0.08 -5.95
N GLY A 17 8.47 -0.78 -6.48
CA GLY A 17 9.87 -0.36 -6.53
C GLY A 17 10.20 0.80 -7.47
N ALA A 18 9.27 1.30 -8.27
CA ALA A 18 9.58 2.19 -9.40
C ALA A 18 10.18 3.54 -8.95
N LEU A 19 11.46 3.76 -9.24
CA LEU A 19 12.21 4.94 -8.78
C LEU A 19 11.62 6.26 -9.29
N GLY A 20 11.12 6.29 -10.54
CA GLY A 20 10.54 7.49 -11.14
C GLY A 20 9.30 7.99 -10.41
N PHE A 21 8.45 7.08 -9.92
CA PHE A 21 7.26 7.44 -9.13
C PHE A 21 7.66 8.12 -7.82
N TRP A 22 8.57 7.51 -7.06
CA TRP A 22 9.01 8.05 -5.78
C TRP A 22 9.80 9.35 -5.91
N GLY A 23 10.58 9.50 -6.99
CA GLY A 23 11.24 10.76 -7.33
C GLY A 23 10.21 11.89 -7.54
N ALA A 24 9.25 11.68 -8.43
CA ALA A 24 8.21 12.67 -8.73
C ALA A 24 7.31 12.98 -7.53
N LEU A 25 7.01 11.98 -6.69
CA LEU A 25 6.21 12.17 -5.48
C LEU A 25 6.92 13.10 -4.49
N ARG A 26 8.21 12.87 -4.21
CA ARG A 26 8.99 13.73 -3.31
C ARG A 26 9.12 15.16 -3.81
N GLU A 27 9.17 15.37 -5.13
CA GLU A 27 9.21 16.70 -5.73
C GLU A 27 7.85 17.40 -5.67
N THR A 28 6.76 16.66 -5.90
CA THR A 28 5.42 17.26 -6.06
C THR A 28 4.66 17.40 -4.75
N PHE A 29 4.80 16.42 -3.85
CA PHE A 29 4.09 16.27 -2.57
C PHE A 29 5.05 15.70 -1.48
N PRO A 30 6.01 16.50 -1.00
CA PRO A 30 7.06 16.03 -0.09
C PRO A 30 6.54 15.51 1.25
N GLU A 31 5.36 15.95 1.69
CA GLU A 31 4.73 15.52 2.95
C GLU A 31 4.00 14.17 2.82
N THR A 32 3.83 13.64 1.61
CA THR A 32 3.15 12.34 1.41
C THR A 32 4.01 11.20 1.91
N ARG A 33 3.47 10.40 2.84
CA ARG A 33 4.15 9.20 3.35
C ARG A 33 4.24 8.13 2.26
N ALA A 34 5.40 7.51 2.14
CA ALA A 34 5.62 6.42 1.19
C ALA A 34 5.31 5.07 1.84
N GLN A 35 4.44 4.29 1.20
CA GLN A 35 4.18 2.90 1.56
C GLN A 35 4.58 1.95 0.43
N ARG A 36 5.30 0.87 0.76
CA ARG A 36 5.66 -0.19 -0.18
C ARG A 36 4.51 -1.17 -0.34
N CYS A 37 4.22 -1.54 -1.59
CA CYS A 37 3.16 -2.47 -1.91
C CYS A 37 3.51 -3.89 -1.42
N TRP A 38 2.70 -4.43 -0.50
CA TRP A 38 2.87 -5.78 0.04
C TRP A 38 2.81 -6.88 -1.01
N VAL A 39 1.95 -6.75 -2.03
CA VAL A 39 1.84 -7.75 -3.10
C VAL A 39 3.15 -7.89 -3.87
N HIS A 40 3.73 -6.76 -4.29
CA HIS A 40 5.03 -6.74 -4.97
C HIS A 40 6.17 -7.15 -4.04
N LYS A 41 6.11 -6.74 -2.77
CA LYS A 41 7.11 -7.12 -1.78
C LYS A 41 7.18 -8.63 -1.60
N VAL A 42 6.04 -9.28 -1.39
CA VAL A 42 5.94 -10.74 -1.25
C VAL A 42 6.51 -11.42 -2.50
N ALA A 43 6.14 -10.98 -3.70
CA ALA A 43 6.69 -11.53 -4.94
C ALA A 43 8.23 -11.43 -5.00
N ASN A 44 8.78 -10.26 -4.64
CA ASN A 44 10.22 -10.01 -4.64
C ASN A 44 10.98 -10.85 -3.60
N VAL A 45 10.38 -11.12 -2.43
CA VAL A 45 10.99 -11.99 -1.42
C VAL A 45 11.03 -13.43 -1.92
N LEU A 46 9.90 -13.91 -2.46
CA LEU A 46 9.78 -15.29 -2.93
C LEU A 46 10.65 -15.59 -4.14
N SER A 47 10.92 -14.59 -5.00
CA SER A 47 11.85 -14.74 -6.12
C SER A 47 13.30 -14.91 -5.66
N ALA A 48 13.62 -14.54 -4.41
CA ALA A 48 14.93 -14.78 -3.79
C ALA A 48 15.01 -16.11 -3.01
N LEU A 49 13.97 -16.94 -3.08
CA LEU A 49 13.86 -18.20 -2.33
C LEU A 49 13.63 -19.41 -3.27
N PRO A 50 14.18 -20.59 -2.94
CA PRO A 50 13.85 -21.82 -3.65
C PRO A 50 12.37 -22.16 -3.45
N LYS A 51 11.75 -22.80 -4.45
CA LYS A 51 10.31 -23.18 -4.42
C LYS A 51 9.90 -23.95 -3.16
N SER A 52 10.79 -24.79 -2.62
CA SER A 52 10.56 -25.56 -1.39
C SER A 52 10.40 -24.69 -0.13
N ALA A 53 11.04 -23.52 -0.07
CA ALA A 53 10.95 -22.60 1.08
C ALA A 53 9.79 -21.60 0.95
N GLN A 54 9.24 -21.40 -0.25
CA GLN A 54 8.21 -20.40 -0.51
C GLN A 54 6.92 -20.57 0.31
N PRO A 55 6.37 -21.79 0.55
CA PRO A 55 5.17 -21.93 1.36
C PRO A 55 5.36 -21.44 2.80
N GLY A 56 6.52 -21.75 3.42
CA GLY A 56 6.87 -21.27 4.75
C GLY A 56 7.05 -19.75 4.78
N ALA A 57 7.78 -19.22 3.78
CA ALA A 57 8.03 -17.78 3.69
C ALA A 57 6.73 -16.98 3.49
N ARG A 58 5.78 -17.49 2.70
CA ARG A 58 4.46 -16.84 2.54
C ARG A 58 3.72 -16.70 3.86
N ARG A 59 3.73 -17.75 4.70
CA ARG A 59 3.11 -17.70 6.03
C ARG A 59 3.82 -16.68 6.91
N ALA A 60 5.14 -16.75 7.01
CA ALA A 60 5.91 -15.79 7.83
C ALA A 60 5.73 -14.33 7.36
N LEU A 61 5.65 -14.08 6.05
CA LEU A 61 5.34 -12.75 5.52
C LEU A 61 3.91 -12.30 5.84
N ALA A 62 2.94 -13.22 5.91
CA ALA A 62 1.59 -12.91 6.35
C ALA A 62 1.56 -12.54 7.84
N GLU A 63 2.33 -13.22 8.69
CA GLU A 63 2.48 -12.85 10.11
C GLU A 63 2.97 -11.40 10.29
N ILE A 64 3.85 -10.91 9.41
CA ILE A 64 4.31 -9.51 9.46
C ILE A 64 3.20 -8.56 8.98
N ARG A 65 2.59 -8.87 7.83
CA ARG A 65 1.60 -8.00 7.17
C ARG A 65 0.31 -7.88 7.97
N ASP A 66 -0.12 -8.99 8.60
CA ASP A 66 -1.43 -9.14 9.22
C ASP A 66 -1.36 -9.21 10.74
N ALA A 67 -0.21 -8.85 11.33
CA ALA A 67 -0.08 -8.67 12.77
C ALA A 67 -1.13 -7.68 13.32
N GLU A 68 -1.46 -7.82 14.60
CA GLU A 68 -2.47 -7.00 15.26
C GLU A 68 -2.09 -5.52 15.34
N ASP A 69 -0.79 -5.22 15.48
CA ASP A 69 -0.26 -3.85 15.49
C ASP A 69 1.19 -3.80 14.96
N ARG A 70 1.72 -2.58 14.85
CA ARG A 70 3.08 -2.32 14.34
C ARG A 70 4.15 -3.04 15.16
N ALA A 71 4.00 -3.13 16.48
CA ALA A 71 5.01 -3.74 17.34
C ALA A 71 5.10 -5.24 17.08
N HIS A 72 3.95 -5.91 16.96
CA HIS A 72 3.89 -7.33 16.61
C HIS A 72 4.41 -7.59 15.19
N ALA A 73 4.13 -6.70 14.23
CA ALA A 73 4.68 -6.80 12.89
C ALA A 73 6.22 -6.72 12.89
N VAL A 74 6.80 -5.80 13.69
CA VAL A 74 8.26 -5.68 13.86
C VAL A 74 8.84 -6.94 14.49
N GLN A 75 8.20 -7.49 15.53
CA GLN A 75 8.63 -8.76 16.14
C GLN A 75 8.59 -9.93 15.14
N ALA A 76 7.53 -10.03 14.33
CA ALA A 76 7.41 -11.03 13.27
C ALA A 76 8.50 -10.84 12.20
N ALA A 77 8.87 -9.60 11.87
CA ALA A 77 9.95 -9.32 10.92
C ALA A 77 11.30 -9.76 11.48
N HIS A 78 11.56 -9.56 12.78
CA HIS A 78 12.74 -10.10 13.44
C HIS A 78 12.74 -11.63 13.45
N ALA A 79 11.61 -12.29 13.66
CA ALA A 79 11.50 -13.75 13.56
C ALA A 79 11.82 -14.22 12.13
N PHE A 80 11.26 -13.60 11.11
CA PHE A 80 11.59 -13.88 9.71
C PHE A 80 13.08 -13.70 9.43
N ALA A 81 13.70 -12.63 9.95
CA ALA A 81 15.13 -12.39 9.78
C ALA A 81 15.99 -13.48 10.45
N ARG A 82 15.61 -13.97 11.64
CA ARG A 82 16.32 -15.09 12.30
C ARG A 82 16.18 -16.39 11.52
N ASP A 83 14.97 -16.74 11.11
CA ASP A 83 14.67 -18.03 10.50
C ASP A 83 15.24 -18.16 9.08
N TYR A 84 15.23 -17.05 8.31
CA TYR A 84 15.66 -17.05 6.91
C TYR A 84 17.04 -16.42 6.70
N GLY A 85 17.56 -15.63 7.64
CA GLY A 85 18.74 -14.78 7.44
C GLY A 85 20.03 -15.53 7.20
N ALA A 86 20.23 -16.67 7.87
CA ALA A 86 21.45 -17.47 7.71
C ALA A 86 21.58 -18.04 6.28
N LYS A 87 20.48 -18.47 5.67
CA LYS A 87 20.49 -19.15 4.36
C LYS A 87 20.10 -18.24 3.20
N TRP A 88 19.25 -17.24 3.45
CA TRP A 88 18.68 -16.37 2.44
C TRP A 88 18.74 -14.89 2.84
N PRO A 89 19.95 -14.33 3.09
CA PRO A 89 20.10 -12.94 3.52
C PRO A 89 19.50 -11.94 2.53
N LYS A 90 19.52 -12.24 1.22
CA LYS A 90 18.88 -11.40 0.19
C LYS A 90 17.36 -11.35 0.30
N ALA A 91 16.72 -12.41 0.78
CA ALA A 91 15.27 -12.43 1.01
C ALA A 91 14.90 -11.61 2.26
N VAL A 92 15.73 -11.69 3.30
CA VAL A 92 15.59 -10.91 4.53
C VAL A 92 15.81 -9.42 4.30
N ALA A 93 16.86 -9.03 3.59
CA ALA A 93 17.15 -7.63 3.26
C ALA A 93 15.95 -6.95 2.58
N LYS A 94 15.25 -7.66 1.69
CA LYS A 94 14.03 -7.12 1.05
C LYS A 94 12.95 -6.72 2.03
N ILE A 95 12.87 -7.31 3.22
CA ILE A 95 11.93 -6.92 4.28
C ILE A 95 12.55 -5.87 5.17
N VAL A 96 13.75 -6.14 5.72
CA VAL A 96 14.38 -5.27 6.73
C VAL A 96 14.66 -3.87 6.18
N ASP A 97 15.16 -3.77 4.94
CA ASP A 97 15.53 -2.47 4.32
C ASP A 97 14.31 -1.59 4.03
N ASP A 98 13.13 -2.21 3.87
CA ASP A 98 11.88 -1.54 3.52
C ASP A 98 10.83 -1.69 4.65
N LEU A 99 11.24 -2.05 5.88
CA LEU A 99 10.29 -2.43 6.95
C LEU A 99 9.37 -1.26 7.34
N ASP A 100 9.93 -0.09 7.61
CA ASP A 100 9.16 1.09 7.97
C ASP A 100 8.11 1.47 6.90
N PRO A 101 8.48 1.62 5.61
CA PRO A 101 7.49 1.93 4.59
C PRO A 101 6.59 0.74 4.24
N LEU A 102 6.90 -0.51 4.64
CA LEU A 102 5.92 -1.61 4.56
C LEU A 102 4.83 -1.50 5.63
N LEU A 103 5.16 -0.93 6.78
CA LEU A 103 4.30 -0.85 7.96
C LEU A 103 3.58 0.50 8.11
N THR A 104 3.75 1.44 7.19
CA THR A 104 3.10 2.78 7.22
C THR A 104 1.58 2.73 7.41
N PHE A 105 0.91 1.69 6.93
CA PHE A 105 -0.53 1.57 7.10
C PHE A 105 -0.95 1.46 8.57
N TYR A 106 -0.09 0.99 9.49
CA TYR A 106 -0.42 0.91 10.92
C TYR A 106 -0.64 2.28 11.58
N ASP A 107 -0.14 3.35 10.96
CA ASP A 107 -0.34 4.73 11.40
C ASP A 107 -1.66 5.34 10.86
N LEU A 108 -2.54 4.50 10.30
CA LEU A 108 -3.84 4.85 9.73
C LEU A 108 -4.94 4.03 10.42
N PRO A 109 -6.24 4.35 10.23
CA PRO A 109 -7.33 3.60 10.83
C PRO A 109 -7.27 2.10 10.53
N ALA A 110 -7.52 1.25 11.53
CA ALA A 110 -7.49 -0.21 11.41
C ALA A 110 -8.39 -0.72 10.28
N GLU A 111 -9.54 -0.09 10.09
CA GLU A 111 -10.51 -0.38 9.06
C GLU A 111 -9.90 -0.26 7.66
N HIS A 112 -8.94 0.66 7.47
CA HIS A 112 -8.33 0.95 6.17
C HIS A 112 -7.21 -0.04 5.83
N TRP A 113 -6.62 -0.72 6.82
CA TRP A 113 -5.45 -1.58 6.64
C TRP A 113 -5.68 -2.66 5.57
N LEU A 114 -6.86 -3.29 5.55
CA LEU A 114 -7.21 -4.30 4.54
C LEU A 114 -7.05 -3.77 3.11
N HIS A 115 -7.46 -2.52 2.88
CA HIS A 115 -7.42 -1.88 1.56
C HIS A 115 -5.98 -1.48 1.17
N LEU A 116 -5.17 -1.09 2.15
CA LEU A 116 -3.79 -0.65 1.94
C LEU A 116 -2.79 -1.80 1.74
N LYS A 117 -3.15 -3.01 2.18
CA LYS A 117 -2.29 -4.21 2.09
C LYS A 117 -2.54 -5.06 0.85
N THR A 118 -3.55 -4.73 0.04
CA THR A 118 -3.92 -5.46 -1.18
C THR A 118 -3.87 -4.54 -2.39
N THR A 119 -3.87 -5.12 -3.59
CA THR A 119 -4.00 -4.37 -4.84
C THR A 119 -5.43 -4.39 -5.38
N ASN A 120 -6.38 -4.99 -4.66
CA ASN A 120 -7.78 -5.13 -5.10
C ASN A 120 -8.43 -3.81 -5.57
N PRO A 121 -8.23 -2.64 -4.91
CA PRO A 121 -8.80 -1.38 -5.39
C PRO A 121 -8.39 -1.00 -6.82
N ILE A 122 -7.18 -1.38 -7.23
CA ILE A 122 -6.66 -1.12 -8.58
C ILE A 122 -7.01 -2.32 -9.49
N GLU A 123 -6.73 -3.53 -9.03
CA GLU A 123 -6.88 -4.76 -9.81
C GLU A 123 -8.32 -5.02 -10.25
N SER A 124 -9.29 -4.76 -9.36
CA SER A 124 -10.72 -4.88 -9.66
C SER A 124 -11.15 -3.87 -10.72
N THR A 125 -10.71 -2.62 -10.60
CA THR A 125 -10.98 -1.55 -11.57
C THR A 125 -10.41 -1.86 -12.95
N PHE A 126 -9.19 -2.40 -13.02
CA PHE A 126 -8.53 -2.73 -14.29
C PHE A 126 -8.86 -4.13 -14.83
N ALA A 127 -9.67 -4.94 -14.13
CA ALA A 127 -9.98 -6.31 -14.54
C ALA A 127 -10.63 -6.35 -15.94
N THR A 128 -11.66 -5.53 -16.16
CA THR A 128 -12.38 -5.48 -17.45
C THR A 128 -11.51 -4.94 -18.57
N VAL A 129 -10.66 -3.96 -18.29
CA VAL A 129 -9.70 -3.40 -19.27
C VAL A 129 -8.75 -4.50 -19.77
N ARG A 130 -8.19 -5.29 -18.85
CA ARG A 130 -7.28 -6.39 -19.20
C ARG A 130 -7.99 -7.51 -19.94
N LEU A 131 -9.20 -7.87 -19.50
CA LEU A 131 -10.03 -8.84 -20.19
C LEU A 131 -10.28 -8.41 -21.64
N ARG A 132 -10.74 -7.17 -21.86
CA ARG A 132 -11.05 -6.66 -23.19
C ARG A 132 -9.80 -6.56 -24.06
N THR A 133 -8.69 -6.08 -23.51
CA THR A 133 -7.39 -6.01 -24.21
C THR A 133 -6.95 -7.39 -24.69
N ARG A 134 -7.10 -8.43 -23.85
CA ARG A 134 -6.75 -9.82 -24.20
C ARG A 134 -7.67 -10.38 -25.30
N VAL A 135 -8.99 -10.19 -25.18
CA VAL A 135 -9.97 -10.71 -26.15
C VAL A 135 -9.84 -10.02 -27.52
N THR A 136 -9.60 -8.71 -27.54
CA THR A 136 -9.45 -7.94 -28.78
C THR A 136 -8.07 -8.06 -29.41
N LYS A 137 -7.12 -8.73 -28.75
CA LYS A 137 -5.69 -8.80 -29.14
C LYS A 137 -5.06 -7.42 -29.29
N GLY A 138 -5.44 -6.51 -28.39
CA GLY A 138 -4.96 -5.14 -28.36
C GLY A 138 -5.90 -4.15 -29.05
N PRO A 139 -5.71 -2.84 -28.80
CA PRO A 139 -6.66 -1.81 -29.23
C PRO A 139 -6.47 -1.30 -30.66
N GLY A 140 -5.48 -1.81 -31.41
CA GLY A 140 -5.13 -1.35 -32.77
C GLY A 140 -4.43 0.02 -32.82
N SER A 141 -4.71 0.95 -31.90
CA SER A 141 -3.99 2.22 -31.74
C SER A 141 -3.95 2.68 -30.29
N ARG A 142 -3.03 3.60 -29.97
CA ARG A 142 -2.96 4.24 -28.64
C ARG A 142 -4.24 4.98 -28.29
N ALA A 143 -4.82 5.72 -29.23
CA ALA A 143 -6.04 6.49 -29.01
C ALA A 143 -7.23 5.57 -28.69
N ALA A 144 -7.40 4.49 -29.46
CA ALA A 144 -8.42 3.48 -29.19
C ALA A 144 -8.22 2.79 -27.84
N GLY A 145 -6.97 2.52 -27.46
CA GLY A 145 -6.64 1.91 -26.16
C GLY A 145 -7.00 2.82 -24.98
N LEU A 146 -6.70 4.11 -25.10
CA LEU A 146 -7.07 5.11 -24.10
C LEU A 146 -8.58 5.26 -24.00
N ALA A 147 -9.30 5.36 -25.13
CA ALA A 147 -10.76 5.47 -25.13
C ALA A 147 -11.44 4.23 -24.52
N MET A 148 -10.96 3.03 -24.85
CA MET A 148 -11.43 1.78 -24.28
C MET A 148 -11.17 1.73 -22.76
N ALA A 149 -9.95 2.04 -22.32
CA ALA A 149 -9.62 2.04 -20.90
C ALA A 149 -10.47 3.06 -20.13
N TYR A 150 -10.59 4.29 -20.66
CA TYR A 150 -11.42 5.34 -20.07
C TYR A 150 -12.86 4.86 -19.86
N LYS A 151 -13.52 4.36 -20.91
CA LYS A 151 -14.93 3.94 -20.82
C LYS A 151 -15.14 2.73 -19.91
N LEU A 152 -14.21 1.79 -19.89
CA LEU A 152 -14.32 0.63 -19.00
C LEU A 152 -14.06 0.98 -17.53
N ILE A 153 -13.19 1.97 -17.26
CA ILE A 153 -12.95 2.48 -15.90
C ILE A 153 -14.15 3.32 -15.44
N GLU A 154 -14.68 4.18 -16.31
CA GLU A 154 -15.93 4.93 -16.06
C GLU A 154 -17.07 3.96 -15.70
N SER A 155 -17.31 2.91 -16.48
CA SER A 155 -18.32 1.89 -16.13
C SER A 155 -17.98 1.04 -14.88
N ALA A 156 -16.73 1.02 -14.42
CA ALA A 156 -16.36 0.34 -13.18
C ALA A 156 -16.64 1.20 -11.95
N GLU A 157 -16.63 2.53 -12.09
CA GLU A 157 -16.79 3.49 -11.01
C GLU A 157 -18.16 3.38 -10.32
N ASP A 158 -19.20 3.05 -11.08
CA ASP A 158 -20.58 2.83 -10.60
C ASP A 158 -20.68 1.72 -9.54
N ARG A 159 -19.71 0.81 -9.49
CA ARG A 159 -19.70 -0.34 -8.56
C ARG A 159 -18.59 -0.26 -7.51
N TRP A 160 -17.90 0.88 -7.40
CA TRP A 160 -16.86 1.03 -6.40
C TRP A 160 -17.44 1.00 -4.99
N ARG A 161 -16.88 0.12 -4.16
CA ARG A 161 -17.20 0.09 -2.73
C ARG A 161 -16.35 1.12 -2.00
N ALA A 162 -16.95 1.82 -1.05
CA ALA A 162 -16.21 2.65 -0.13
C ALA A 162 -15.20 1.81 0.68
N VAL A 163 -14.12 2.45 1.15
CA VAL A 163 -13.23 1.87 2.15
C VAL A 163 -14.02 1.52 3.42
N ASN A 164 -13.53 0.56 4.21
CA ASN A 164 -14.18 0.29 5.50
C ASN A 164 -14.00 1.53 6.40
N GLY A 165 -14.97 1.83 7.27
CA GLY A 165 -14.95 3.09 8.03
C GLY A 165 -14.79 4.35 7.17
N PRO A 166 -15.71 4.64 6.21
CA PRO A 166 -15.56 5.79 5.31
C PRO A 166 -15.45 7.14 6.04
N HIS A 167 -16.12 7.29 7.18
CA HIS A 167 -16.10 8.50 8.00
C HIS A 167 -14.69 8.82 8.55
N LEU A 168 -13.84 7.81 8.74
CA LEU A 168 -12.46 7.98 9.21
C LEU A 168 -11.53 8.54 8.11
N ALA A 169 -11.90 8.40 6.83
CA ALA A 169 -11.08 8.87 5.71
C ALA A 169 -10.89 10.39 5.70
N ALA A 170 -11.84 11.15 6.24
CA ALA A 170 -11.73 12.61 6.38
C ALA A 170 -10.82 13.02 7.56
N LEU A 171 -10.68 12.17 8.57
CA LEU A 171 -9.87 12.45 9.77
C LEU A 171 -8.37 12.30 9.51
N VAL A 172 -8.00 11.39 8.60
CA VAL A 172 -6.62 11.15 8.18
C VAL A 172 -5.93 12.42 7.65
N PRO A 173 -6.48 13.15 6.64
CA PRO A 173 -5.89 14.42 6.19
C PRO A 173 -6.11 15.57 7.18
N ALA A 174 -7.02 15.44 8.15
CA ALA A 174 -7.20 16.43 9.22
C ALA A 174 -6.14 16.29 10.35
N GLY A 175 -5.24 15.32 10.25
CA GLY A 175 -4.14 15.13 11.20
C GLY A 175 -4.54 14.37 12.48
N ALA A 176 -5.64 13.61 12.46
CA ALA A 176 -5.98 12.73 13.56
C ALA A 176 -4.86 11.69 13.78
N ARG A 177 -4.54 11.41 15.04
CA ARG A 177 -3.57 10.38 15.43
C ARG A 177 -4.29 9.06 15.66
N PHE A 178 -3.65 7.98 15.23
CA PHE A 178 -4.15 6.62 15.40
C PHE A 178 -3.09 5.80 16.13
N GLU A 179 -3.45 5.26 17.29
CA GLU A 179 -2.61 4.31 18.03
C GLU A 179 -3.21 2.92 17.88
N LYS A 180 -2.41 1.98 17.37
CA LYS A 180 -2.87 0.62 17.03
C LYS A 180 -4.13 0.63 16.15
N GLY A 181 -4.26 1.64 15.29
CA GLY A 181 -5.39 1.80 14.37
C GLY A 181 -6.65 2.40 14.98
N VAL A 182 -6.64 2.78 16.26
CA VAL A 182 -7.76 3.46 16.94
C VAL A 182 -7.47 4.95 17.08
N ILE A 183 -8.48 5.79 16.84
CA ILE A 183 -8.31 7.24 16.99
C ILE A 183 -8.00 7.60 18.44
N VAL A 184 -6.99 8.44 18.63
CA VAL A 184 -6.66 9.02 19.94
C VAL A 184 -7.17 10.46 19.95
N GLU A 185 -8.13 10.73 20.83
CA GLU A 185 -8.58 12.11 21.08
C GLU A 185 -7.41 12.92 21.66
N ARG A 186 -7.24 14.17 21.20
CA ARG A 186 -6.26 15.08 21.80
C ARG A 186 -6.63 15.26 23.28
N GLN A 187 -5.81 14.72 24.19
CA GLN A 187 -5.92 15.07 25.60
C GLN A 187 -5.61 16.57 25.74
N GLN A 188 -6.42 17.29 26.53
CA GLN A 188 -6.32 18.74 26.76
C GLN A 188 -4.94 19.22 27.25
N GLN A 189 -4.06 18.32 27.69
CA GLN A 189 -2.73 18.63 28.22
C GLN A 189 -1.78 19.28 27.19
N ASP A 190 -2.01 19.10 25.88
CA ASP A 190 -1.22 19.78 24.84
C ASP A 190 -1.62 21.26 24.64
N GLN A 191 -2.74 21.73 25.21
CA GLN A 191 -3.15 23.14 25.14
C GLN A 191 -2.43 24.02 26.17
N GLU A 192 -1.98 23.47 27.30
CA GLU A 192 -1.23 24.22 28.33
C GLU A 192 0.28 24.33 28.00
N ALA A 193 0.83 23.46 27.15
CA ALA A 193 2.23 23.53 26.73
C ALA A 193 2.47 24.53 25.57
N ALA A 194 1.40 25.07 24.98
CA ALA A 194 1.44 26.03 23.87
C ALA A 194 0.83 27.40 24.20
N ALA A 195 0.47 27.63 25.48
CA ALA A 195 0.03 28.91 26.02
C ALA A 195 1.11 29.48 26.95
#